data_AF-A0A7K4NSK5-F1
#
_entry.id   AF-A0A7K4NSK5-F1
#
_cell.length_a   1.000
_cell.length_b   1.000
_cell.length_c   1.000
_cell.angle_alpha   90.00
_cell.angle_beta   90.00
_cell.angle_gamma   90.00
#
_symmetry.space_group_name_H-M   'P 1'
#
loop_
_entity.id
_entity.type
_entity.pdbx_description
1 polymer ?
#
loop_
_entity_poly.entity_id
_entity_poly.type
_entity_poly.pdbx_seq_one_letter_code
_entity_poly.pdbx_strand_id
1 'polypeptide(L)'
;MKWFRSSGKTEDYEKEYLSRYNKQQKPKQKKNTSKDEKSIKKEPEALSTKLESAKQEYSVTIGNLMNAKKELKNVKEIIQELNNEHDSIISRTKSSREELLKVNNDLKEKSVESEKSADGHEKQRLIVQEVNNSKMELSKIKDEIKKYSKELESVRTKTDNSPDIKKMKEEREKLENEIMQKRKELESGFRELKFIKDEMAKSSKSEGSDKIVDAASAVVASMNQKLQTTLTELNAVKKALENERGRQKSSA
;
A
#
# COMPACT_ATOMS: atom_id res chain seq x y z
N MET A 1 46.12 17.09 28.66
CA MET A 1 47.18 17.23 29.69
C MET A 1 48.50 17.58 28.98
N LYS A 2 49.08 18.75 29.25
CA LYS A 2 50.34 19.25 28.64
C LYS A 2 51.44 19.43 29.70
N TRP A 3 51.67 18.45 30.58
CA TRP A 3 52.62 18.63 31.69
C TRP A 3 54.05 18.18 31.38
N PHE A 4 54.29 17.32 30.39
CA PHE A 4 55.65 16.87 30.08
C PHE A 4 56.21 17.54 28.82
N ARG A 5 56.69 18.78 28.96
CA ARG A 5 57.71 19.31 28.05
C ARG A 5 58.78 20.05 28.85
N SER A 6 60.03 19.71 28.53
CA SER A 6 61.32 20.34 28.89
C SER A 6 62.06 19.82 30.13
N SER A 7 62.89 18.79 29.93
CA SER A 7 64.10 18.52 30.73
C SER A 7 65.34 18.74 29.87
N GLY A 8 65.67 20.00 29.58
CA GLY A 8 66.86 20.38 28.81
C GLY A 8 68.03 20.82 29.69
N LYS A 9 68.31 20.15 30.82
CA LYS A 9 69.33 20.61 31.80
C LYS A 9 70.21 19.50 32.39
N THR A 10 70.31 18.33 31.78
CA THR A 10 71.16 17.24 32.30
C THR A 10 72.65 17.41 31.99
N GLU A 11 73.01 18.00 30.85
CA GLU A 11 74.42 18.17 30.43
C GLU A 11 75.21 19.18 31.29
N ASP A 12 74.55 20.23 31.79
CA ASP A 12 75.21 21.25 32.62
C ASP A 12 75.57 20.73 34.01
N TYR A 13 74.76 19.82 34.56
CA TYR A 13 74.97 19.29 35.92
C TYR A 13 76.18 18.35 36.00
N GLU A 14 76.39 17.51 34.97
CA GLU A 14 77.55 16.60 34.91
C GLU A 14 78.88 17.37 34.77
N LYS A 15 78.90 18.46 34.00
CA LYS A 15 80.09 19.32 33.83
C LYS A 15 80.46 20.06 35.12
N GLU A 16 79.47 20.50 35.89
CA GLU A 16 79.71 21.19 37.16
C GLU A 16 80.29 20.23 38.21
N TYR A 17 79.81 18.98 38.26
CA TYR A 17 80.28 17.96 39.19
C TYR A 17 81.75 17.56 38.92
N LEU A 18 82.11 17.30 37.66
CA LEU A 18 83.49 16.98 37.25
C LEU A 18 84.48 18.12 37.59
N SER A 19 84.02 19.38 37.43
CA SER A 19 84.84 20.56 37.74
C SER A 19 85.12 20.72 39.23
N ARG A 20 84.17 20.36 40.11
CA ARG A 20 84.38 20.39 41.57
C ARG A 20 85.31 19.27 42.05
N TYR A 21 85.19 18.07 41.49
CA TYR A 21 86.04 16.93 41.86
C TYR A 21 87.52 17.18 41.53
N ASN A 22 87.79 17.72 40.34
CA ASN A 22 89.16 18.06 39.92
C ASN A 22 89.78 19.21 40.73
N LYS A 23 88.97 20.14 41.26
CA LYS A 23 89.43 21.26 42.11
C LYS A 23 89.86 20.82 43.51
N GLN A 24 89.47 19.63 43.98
CA GLN A 24 89.80 19.12 45.32
C GLN A 24 91.12 18.32 45.38
N GLN A 25 91.74 18.00 44.24
CA GLN A 25 93.09 17.43 44.22
C GLN A 25 94.15 18.53 44.31
N LYS A 26 94.63 18.84 45.53
CA LYS A 26 95.83 19.67 45.75
C LYS A 26 97.11 18.80 45.79
N PRO A 27 98.28 19.35 45.40
CA PRO A 27 99.51 18.58 45.21
C PRO A 27 100.20 18.22 46.53
N LYS A 28 100.87 17.07 46.53
CA LYS A 28 101.67 16.50 47.64
C LYS A 28 102.69 17.52 48.20
N GLN A 29 102.59 17.86 49.48
CA GLN A 29 103.64 18.57 50.22
C GLN A 29 104.63 17.59 50.87
N LYS A 30 105.91 18.00 50.85
CA LYS A 30 107.11 17.30 51.31
C LYS A 30 107.15 17.10 52.83
N LYS A 31 107.73 15.96 53.24
CA LYS A 31 108.09 15.57 54.61
C LYS A 31 108.97 16.62 55.30
N ASN A 32 108.74 16.82 56.61
CA ASN A 32 109.79 17.01 57.61
C ASN A 32 109.33 16.39 58.94
N THR A 33 110.28 15.74 59.60
CA THR A 33 110.17 14.88 60.79
C THR A 33 110.40 15.64 62.09
N SER A 34 109.66 15.31 63.16
CA SER A 34 110.21 15.19 64.53
C SER A 34 109.22 14.55 65.51
N LYS A 35 109.65 13.40 66.06
CA LYS A 35 109.42 12.83 67.41
C LYS A 35 108.09 13.08 68.13
N ASP A 36 107.31 12.01 68.31
CA ASP A 36 107.06 11.44 69.65
C ASP A 36 106.44 10.02 69.55
N GLU A 37 107.15 9.06 70.11
CA GLU A 37 106.79 7.65 70.18
C GLU A 37 105.99 7.38 71.46
N LYS A 38 104.70 7.04 71.32
CA LYS A 38 104.07 5.83 71.92
C LYS A 38 102.53 5.85 72.00
N SER A 39 101.83 6.87 71.48
CA SER A 39 100.36 6.86 71.37
C SER A 39 99.81 6.78 69.94
N ILE A 40 100.62 7.05 68.91
CA ILE A 40 100.13 7.31 67.52
C ILE A 40 99.85 6.03 66.70
N LYS A 41 100.32 4.84 67.09
CA LYS A 41 100.17 3.62 66.23
C LYS A 41 98.73 3.12 66.01
N LYS A 42 97.78 3.43 66.92
CA LYS A 42 96.39 2.93 66.81
C LYS A 42 95.47 3.79 65.93
N GLU A 43 95.79 5.08 65.74
CA GLU A 43 94.99 6.00 64.90
C GLU A 43 95.09 5.75 63.38
N PRO A 44 96.28 5.54 62.76
CA PRO A 44 96.39 5.36 61.32
C PRO A 44 95.79 4.04 60.85
N GLU A 45 95.83 2.99 61.69
CA GLU A 45 95.16 1.71 61.41
C GLU A 45 93.62 1.84 61.47
N ALA A 46 93.10 2.60 62.44
CA ALA A 46 91.67 2.91 62.54
C ALA A 46 91.16 3.80 61.39
N LEU A 47 91.98 4.72 60.90
CA LEU A 47 91.68 5.54 59.73
C LEU A 47 91.71 4.73 58.43
N SER A 48 92.67 3.81 58.29
CA SER A 48 92.77 2.91 57.13
C SER A 48 91.56 1.98 57.03
N THR A 49 91.07 1.44 58.16
CA THR A 49 89.87 0.60 58.18
C THR A 49 88.60 1.36 57.83
N LYS A 50 88.44 2.60 58.33
CA LYS A 50 87.32 3.48 57.94
C LYS A 50 87.34 3.89 56.46
N LEU A 51 88.54 4.10 55.89
CA LEU A 51 88.68 4.38 54.46
C LEU A 51 88.25 3.18 53.62
N GLU A 52 88.64 1.97 54.02
CA GLU A 52 88.31 0.75 53.29
C GLU A 52 86.82 0.42 53.38
N SER A 53 86.19 0.61 54.55
CA SER A 53 84.73 0.48 54.69
C SER A 53 83.99 1.51 53.83
N ALA A 54 84.46 2.76 53.78
CA ALA A 54 83.88 3.81 52.94
C ALA A 54 83.97 3.47 51.44
N LYS A 55 85.08 2.88 50.97
CA LYS A 55 85.19 2.41 49.57
C LYS A 55 84.25 1.26 49.26
N GLN A 56 84.06 0.34 50.21
CA GLN A 56 83.13 -0.78 50.04
C GLN A 56 81.68 -0.29 49.98
N GLU A 57 81.29 0.62 50.88
CA GLU A 57 79.98 1.28 50.84
C GLU A 57 79.76 2.05 49.54
N TYR A 58 80.78 2.77 49.06
CA TYR A 58 80.75 3.48 47.79
C TYR A 58 80.57 2.54 46.59
N SER A 59 81.26 1.39 46.60
CA SER A 59 81.13 0.36 45.56
C SER A 59 79.74 -0.27 45.56
N VAL A 60 79.18 -0.55 46.75
CA VAL A 60 77.80 -1.05 46.90
C VAL A 60 76.78 -0.03 46.40
N THR A 61 76.94 1.26 46.74
CA THR A 61 76.03 2.32 46.27
C THR A 61 76.10 2.52 44.77
N ILE A 62 77.27 2.42 44.15
CA ILE A 62 77.40 2.42 42.67
C ILE A 62 76.63 1.25 42.05
N GLY A 63 76.78 0.04 42.61
CA GLY A 63 76.04 -1.13 42.15
C GLY A 63 74.53 -0.93 42.21
N ASN A 64 74.03 -0.43 43.35
CA ASN A 64 72.61 -0.12 43.53
C ASN A 64 72.12 0.95 42.54
N LEU A 65 72.93 1.99 42.30
CA LEU A 65 72.60 3.04 41.33
C LEU A 65 72.49 2.48 39.90
N MET A 66 73.43 1.61 39.50
CA MET A 66 73.37 0.97 38.17
C MET A 66 72.14 0.08 38.01
N ASN A 67 71.78 -0.68 39.04
CA ASN A 67 70.56 -1.50 39.03
C ASN A 67 69.30 -0.63 38.93
N ALA A 68 69.18 0.41 39.75
CA ALA A 68 68.07 1.36 39.70
C ALA A 68 67.94 2.05 38.32
N LYS A 69 69.06 2.38 37.68
CA LYS A 69 69.08 2.95 36.32
C LYS A 69 68.52 1.96 35.28
N LYS A 70 68.83 0.67 35.41
CA LYS A 70 68.31 -0.39 34.53
C LYS A 70 66.80 -0.57 34.71
N GLU A 71 66.33 -0.59 35.96
CA GLU A 71 64.90 -0.67 36.28
C GLU A 71 64.14 0.55 35.75
N LEU A 72 64.69 1.76 35.92
CA LEU A 72 64.11 2.99 35.38
C LEU A 72 63.94 2.92 33.85
N LYS A 73 64.93 2.37 33.14
CA LYS A 73 64.85 2.18 31.69
C LYS A 73 63.70 1.22 31.33
N ASN A 74 63.60 0.09 32.03
CA ASN A 74 62.54 -0.89 31.82
C ASN A 74 61.14 -0.30 32.08
N VAL A 75 60.97 0.43 33.20
CA VAL A 75 59.72 1.11 33.53
C VAL A 75 59.33 2.12 32.45
N LYS A 76 60.30 2.85 31.88
CA LYS A 76 60.05 3.79 30.79
C LYS A 76 59.54 3.09 29.52
N GLU A 77 60.09 1.93 29.18
CA GLU A 77 59.65 1.11 28.05
C GLU A 77 58.21 0.61 28.26
N ILE A 78 57.90 0.09 29.46
CA ILE A 78 56.54 -0.35 29.84
C ILE A 78 55.53 0.80 29.75
N ILE A 79 55.89 2.01 30.23
CA ILE A 79 55.01 3.19 30.15
C ILE A 79 54.73 3.56 28.68
N GLN A 80 55.73 3.45 27.81
CA GLN A 80 55.56 3.74 26.39
C GLN A 80 54.62 2.74 25.72
N GLU A 81 54.75 1.45 26.06
CA GLU A 81 53.87 0.39 25.55
C GLU A 81 52.41 0.58 26.01
N LEU A 82 52.20 0.83 27.31
CA LEU A 82 50.87 1.11 27.88
C LEU A 82 50.19 2.34 27.25
N ASN A 83 50.96 3.38 26.90
CA ASN A 83 50.40 4.55 26.21
C ASN A 83 49.89 4.20 24.80
N ASN A 84 50.63 3.36 24.06
CA ASN A 84 50.21 2.92 22.73
C ASN A 84 48.94 2.05 22.81
N GLU A 85 48.87 1.14 23.79
CA GLU A 85 47.68 0.33 24.04
C GLU A 85 46.47 1.19 24.40
N HIS A 86 46.67 2.19 25.27
CA HIS A 86 45.61 3.13 25.64
C HIS A 86 45.04 3.87 24.42
N ASP A 87 45.89 4.37 23.52
CA ASP A 87 45.45 5.04 22.29
C ASP A 87 44.71 4.10 21.34
N SER A 88 45.14 2.84 21.26
CA SER A 88 44.46 1.77 20.52
C SER A 88 43.06 1.49 21.09
N ILE A 89 42.96 1.34 22.41
CA ILE A 89 41.68 1.13 23.12
C ILE A 89 40.73 2.30 22.90
N ILE A 90 41.22 3.54 22.97
CA ILE A 90 40.41 4.74 22.69
C ILE A 90 39.84 4.67 21.27
N SER A 91 40.68 4.35 20.28
CA SER A 91 40.28 4.31 18.88
C SER A 91 39.24 3.22 18.63
N ARG A 92 39.45 2.03 19.20
CA ARG A 92 38.49 0.91 19.12
C ARG A 92 37.17 1.25 19.81
N THR A 93 37.22 1.90 20.96
CA THR A 93 36.03 2.33 21.71
C THR A 93 35.21 3.35 20.92
N LYS A 94 35.86 4.31 20.26
CA LYS A 94 35.19 5.29 19.40
C LYS A 94 34.51 4.62 18.21
N SER A 95 35.23 3.74 17.50
CA SER A 95 34.68 2.99 16.37
C SER A 95 33.47 2.12 16.77
N SER A 96 33.56 1.36 17.86
CA SER A 96 32.42 0.57 18.35
C SER A 96 31.23 1.44 18.75
N ARG A 97 31.46 2.65 19.27
CA ARG A 97 30.38 3.59 19.59
C ARG A 97 29.67 4.09 18.33
N GLU A 98 30.40 4.37 17.24
CA GLU A 98 29.81 4.76 15.96
C GLU A 98 29.00 3.63 15.33
N GLU A 99 29.51 2.39 15.38
CA GLU A 99 28.77 1.20 14.93
C GLU A 99 27.47 1.00 15.70
N LEU A 100 27.50 1.12 17.04
CA LEU A 100 26.30 1.03 17.87
C LEU A 100 25.27 2.10 17.54
N LEU A 101 25.71 3.34 17.26
CA LEU A 101 24.80 4.40 16.83
C LEU A 101 24.15 4.07 15.48
N LYS A 102 24.90 3.50 14.55
CA LYS A 102 24.36 3.06 13.25
C LYS A 102 23.31 1.96 13.43
N VAL A 103 23.64 0.90 14.20
CA VAL A 103 22.71 -0.21 14.49
C VAL A 103 21.44 0.29 15.18
N ASN A 104 21.56 1.26 16.10
CA ASN A 104 20.40 1.82 16.79
C ASN A 104 19.46 2.59 15.84
N ASN A 105 20.03 3.34 14.88
CA ASN A 105 19.23 4.02 13.86
C ASN A 105 18.50 3.01 12.95
N ASP A 106 19.19 1.96 12.50
CA ASP A 106 18.60 0.90 11.67
C ASP A 106 17.46 0.18 12.42
N LEU A 107 17.61 -0.07 13.72
CA LEU A 107 16.55 -0.65 14.57
C LEU A 107 15.34 0.27 14.67
N LYS A 108 15.55 1.58 14.84
CA LYS A 108 14.46 2.56 14.91
C LYS A 108 13.68 2.62 13.60
N GLU A 109 14.35 2.56 12.46
CA GLU A 109 13.70 2.53 11.14
C GLU A 109 12.87 1.26 10.95
N LYS A 110 13.42 0.08 11.28
CA LYS A 110 12.69 -1.20 11.24
C LYS A 110 11.47 -1.22 12.16
N SER A 111 11.55 -0.57 13.32
CA SER A 111 10.40 -0.44 14.24
C SER A 111 9.23 0.29 13.57
N VAL A 112 9.50 1.42 12.91
CA VAL A 112 8.47 2.21 12.19
C VAL A 112 7.87 1.42 11.03
N GLU A 113 8.69 0.67 10.30
CA GLU A 113 8.21 -0.17 9.20
C GLU A 113 7.33 -1.33 9.70
N SER A 114 7.67 -1.91 10.86
CA SER A 114 6.85 -2.93 11.50
C SER A 114 5.49 -2.39 11.95
N GLU A 115 5.41 -1.16 12.47
CA GLU A 115 4.14 -0.51 12.82
C GLU A 115 3.25 -0.29 11.58
N LYS A 116 3.83 0.14 10.45
CA LYS A 116 3.10 0.28 9.18
C LYS A 116 2.55 -1.06 8.70
N SER A 117 3.30 -2.15 8.88
CA SER A 117 2.83 -3.49 8.52
C SER A 117 1.68 -3.97 9.43
N ALA A 118 1.72 -3.65 10.72
CA ALA A 118 0.65 -3.97 11.67
C ALA A 118 -0.67 -3.24 11.33
N ASP A 119 -0.59 -1.94 11.01
CA ASP A 119 -1.74 -1.16 10.51
C ASP A 119 -2.29 -1.73 9.19
N GLY A 120 -1.39 -2.18 8.30
CA GLY A 120 -1.76 -2.87 7.06
C GLY A 120 -2.56 -4.16 7.32
N HIS A 121 -2.14 -4.97 8.28
CA HIS A 121 -2.85 -6.19 8.66
C HIS A 121 -4.24 -5.92 9.24
N GLU A 122 -4.41 -4.88 10.06
CA GLU A 122 -5.71 -4.50 10.60
C GLU A 122 -6.68 -4.05 9.50
N LYS A 123 -6.22 -3.22 8.57
CA LYS A 123 -7.01 -2.83 7.38
C LYS A 123 -7.41 -4.04 6.55
N GLN A 124 -6.48 -4.98 6.34
CA GLN A 124 -6.76 -6.20 5.60
C GLN A 124 -7.85 -7.03 6.31
N ARG A 125 -7.82 -7.14 7.65
CA ARG A 125 -8.84 -7.83 8.44
C ARG A 125 -10.23 -7.21 8.26
N LEU A 126 -10.33 -5.88 8.32
CA LEU A 126 -11.59 -5.16 8.11
C LEU A 126 -12.16 -5.40 6.71
N ILE A 127 -11.32 -5.37 5.67
CA ILE A 127 -11.73 -5.64 4.29
C ILE A 127 -12.25 -7.08 4.16
N VAL A 128 -11.56 -8.06 4.75
CA VAL A 128 -11.99 -9.47 4.72
C VAL A 128 -13.35 -9.64 5.39
N GLN A 129 -13.59 -8.96 6.51
CA GLN A 129 -14.88 -8.99 7.19
C GLN A 129 -16.00 -8.38 6.33
N GLU A 130 -15.74 -7.23 5.71
CA GLU A 130 -16.71 -6.54 4.83
C GLU A 130 -17.06 -7.38 3.60
N VAL A 131 -16.05 -8.01 2.97
CA VAL A 131 -16.25 -8.93 1.83
C VAL A 131 -17.14 -10.11 2.22
N ASN A 132 -16.93 -10.68 3.41
CA ASN A 132 -17.76 -11.78 3.90
C ASN A 132 -19.20 -11.34 4.17
N ASN A 133 -19.41 -10.16 4.76
CA ASN A 133 -20.74 -9.59 4.97
C ASN A 133 -21.46 -9.35 3.63
N SER A 134 -20.79 -8.69 2.69
CA SER A 134 -21.31 -8.44 1.33
C SER A 134 -21.69 -9.73 0.61
N LYS A 135 -20.89 -10.81 0.77
CA LYS A 135 -21.19 -12.12 0.18
C LYS A 135 -22.47 -12.74 0.77
N MET A 136 -22.70 -12.57 2.08
CA MET A 136 -23.92 -13.03 2.74
C MET A 136 -25.14 -12.26 2.26
N GLU A 137 -25.05 -10.94 2.13
CA GLU A 137 -26.14 -10.10 1.61
C GLU A 137 -26.46 -10.44 0.14
N LEU A 138 -25.43 -10.64 -0.69
CA LEU A 138 -25.60 -11.11 -2.08
C LEU A 138 -26.34 -12.44 -2.15
N SER A 139 -26.05 -13.38 -1.24
CA SER A 139 -26.77 -14.65 -1.20
C SER A 139 -28.25 -14.45 -0.86
N LYS A 140 -28.57 -13.58 0.10
CA LYS A 140 -29.96 -13.24 0.46
C LYS A 140 -30.71 -12.62 -0.72
N ILE A 141 -30.11 -11.62 -1.38
CA ILE A 141 -30.68 -10.97 -2.57
C ILE A 141 -30.92 -12.01 -3.68
N LYS A 142 -29.97 -12.93 -3.90
CA LYS A 142 -30.12 -13.99 -4.89
C LYS A 142 -31.32 -14.90 -4.61
N ASP A 143 -31.55 -15.24 -3.35
CA ASP A 143 -32.69 -16.08 -2.96
C ASP A 143 -34.02 -15.33 -3.04
N GLU A 144 -34.05 -14.03 -2.71
CA GLU A 144 -35.21 -13.17 -2.95
C GLU A 144 -35.54 -13.04 -4.44
N ILE A 145 -34.54 -12.80 -5.30
CA ILE A 145 -34.73 -12.76 -6.76
C ILE A 145 -35.34 -14.07 -7.27
N LYS A 146 -34.88 -15.23 -6.78
CA LYS A 146 -35.47 -16.52 -7.15
C LYS A 146 -36.93 -16.64 -6.71
N LYS A 147 -37.25 -16.17 -5.50
CA LYS A 147 -38.63 -16.17 -4.98
C LYS A 147 -39.54 -15.31 -5.85
N TYR A 148 -39.17 -14.05 -6.09
CA TYR A 148 -39.96 -13.15 -6.93
C TYR A 148 -40.08 -13.64 -8.38
N SER A 149 -39.03 -14.24 -8.93
CA SER A 149 -39.09 -14.85 -10.27
C SER A 149 -40.15 -15.95 -10.35
N LYS A 150 -40.23 -16.83 -9.35
CA LYS A 150 -41.27 -17.87 -9.27
C LYS A 150 -42.67 -17.28 -9.11
N GLU A 151 -42.82 -16.24 -8.29
CA GLU A 151 -44.11 -15.55 -8.13
C GLU A 151 -44.56 -14.90 -9.45
N LEU A 152 -43.64 -14.28 -10.19
CA LEU A 152 -43.92 -13.64 -11.47
C LEU A 152 -44.34 -14.67 -12.55
N GLU A 153 -43.68 -15.83 -12.58
CA GLU A 153 -44.07 -16.97 -13.43
C GLU A 153 -45.49 -17.47 -13.09
N SER A 154 -45.80 -17.60 -11.79
CA SER A 154 -47.13 -17.99 -11.31
C SER A 154 -48.22 -16.99 -11.68
N VAL A 155 -47.93 -15.69 -11.58
CA VAL A 155 -48.87 -14.64 -12.02
C VAL A 155 -49.09 -14.71 -13.53
N ARG A 156 -48.02 -14.81 -14.34
CA ARG A 156 -48.12 -14.93 -15.80
C ARG A 156 -48.99 -16.10 -16.22
N THR A 157 -48.73 -17.28 -15.66
CA THR A 157 -49.52 -18.49 -15.98
C THR A 157 -50.99 -18.36 -15.56
N LYS A 158 -51.29 -17.74 -14.42
CA LYS A 158 -52.68 -17.46 -14.01
C LYS A 158 -53.38 -16.47 -14.94
N THR A 159 -52.67 -15.42 -15.36
CA THR A 159 -53.20 -14.44 -16.30
C THR A 159 -53.45 -15.08 -17.67
N ASP A 160 -52.50 -15.83 -18.21
CA ASP A 160 -52.66 -16.50 -19.51
C ASP A 160 -53.78 -17.55 -19.52
N ASN A 161 -53.98 -18.25 -18.40
CA ASN A 161 -55.05 -19.24 -18.21
C ASN A 161 -56.36 -18.63 -17.70
N SER A 162 -56.44 -17.30 -17.53
CA SER A 162 -57.67 -16.65 -17.07
C SER A 162 -58.80 -16.87 -18.08
N PRO A 163 -60.01 -17.27 -17.62
CA PRO A 163 -61.14 -17.53 -18.50
C PRO A 163 -61.51 -16.30 -19.34
N ASP A 164 -61.37 -15.10 -18.80
CA ASP A 164 -61.70 -13.86 -19.51
C ASP A 164 -60.69 -13.58 -20.64
N ILE A 165 -59.40 -13.75 -20.38
CA ILE A 165 -58.36 -13.59 -21.40
C ILE A 165 -58.52 -14.65 -22.50
N LYS A 166 -58.88 -15.88 -22.13
CA LYS A 166 -59.14 -16.94 -23.10
C LYS A 166 -60.34 -16.59 -23.99
N LYS A 167 -61.47 -16.16 -23.40
CA LYS A 167 -62.64 -15.69 -24.15
C LYS A 167 -62.32 -14.52 -25.07
N MET A 168 -61.57 -13.53 -24.59
CA MET A 168 -61.16 -12.39 -25.41
C MET A 168 -60.26 -12.81 -26.59
N LYS A 169 -59.35 -13.77 -26.40
CA LYS A 169 -58.53 -14.33 -27.48
C LYS A 169 -59.40 -15.02 -28.54
N GLU A 170 -60.37 -15.83 -28.12
CA GLU A 170 -61.31 -16.53 -29.00
C GLU A 170 -62.23 -15.55 -29.76
N GLU A 171 -62.77 -14.53 -29.09
CA GLU A 171 -63.59 -13.48 -29.72
C GLU A 171 -62.78 -12.65 -30.73
N ARG A 172 -61.54 -12.31 -30.38
CA ARG A 172 -60.61 -11.61 -31.30
C ARG A 172 -60.39 -12.43 -32.57
N GLU A 173 -60.16 -13.73 -32.44
CA GLU A 173 -59.94 -14.62 -33.59
C GLU A 173 -61.19 -14.68 -34.49
N LYS A 174 -62.39 -14.76 -33.92
CA LYS A 174 -63.65 -14.72 -34.69
C LYS A 174 -63.81 -13.40 -35.45
N LEU A 175 -63.59 -12.27 -34.79
CA LEU A 175 -63.68 -10.95 -35.41
C LEU A 175 -62.62 -10.77 -36.50
N GLU A 176 -61.41 -11.28 -36.29
CA GLU A 176 -60.33 -11.24 -37.29
C GLU A 176 -60.69 -12.04 -38.55
N ASN A 177 -61.31 -13.21 -38.39
CA ASN A 177 -61.84 -14.00 -39.50
C ASN A 177 -63.01 -13.30 -40.22
N GLU A 178 -63.95 -12.69 -39.50
CA GLU A 178 -65.05 -11.93 -40.10
C GLU A 178 -64.55 -10.71 -40.89
N ILE A 179 -63.58 -9.96 -40.34
CA ILE A 179 -62.92 -8.84 -41.03
C ILE A 179 -62.24 -9.34 -42.31
N MET A 180 -61.56 -10.48 -42.26
CA MET A 180 -60.92 -11.08 -43.43
C MET A 180 -61.94 -11.46 -44.51
N GLN A 181 -63.10 -12.01 -44.12
CA GLN A 181 -64.18 -12.34 -45.05
C GLN A 181 -64.80 -11.08 -45.68
N LYS A 182 -65.18 -10.08 -44.86
CA LYS A 182 -65.74 -8.81 -45.36
C LYS A 182 -64.77 -8.10 -46.32
N ARG A 183 -63.46 -8.18 -46.07
CA ARG A 183 -62.44 -7.67 -47.01
C ARG A 183 -62.47 -8.41 -48.36
N LYS A 184 -62.64 -9.74 -48.37
CA LYS A 184 -62.77 -10.52 -49.61
C LYS A 184 -64.05 -10.18 -50.37
N GLU A 185 -65.17 -10.05 -49.68
CA GLU A 185 -66.45 -9.66 -50.28
C GLU A 185 -66.38 -8.26 -50.89
N LEU A 186 -65.80 -7.31 -50.16
CA LEU A 186 -65.59 -5.95 -50.65
C LEU A 186 -64.65 -5.92 -51.86
N GLU A 187 -63.56 -6.69 -51.86
CA GLU A 187 -62.68 -6.85 -53.03
C GLU A 187 -63.44 -7.41 -54.24
N SER A 188 -64.34 -8.38 -54.03
CA SER A 188 -65.18 -8.91 -55.10
C SER A 188 -66.17 -7.87 -55.65
N GLY A 189 -66.79 -7.08 -54.77
CA GLY A 189 -67.67 -5.98 -55.18
C GLY A 189 -66.91 -4.88 -55.95
N PHE A 190 -65.66 -4.59 -55.57
CA PHE A 190 -64.82 -3.66 -56.33
C PHE A 190 -64.52 -4.17 -57.75
N ARG A 191 -64.29 -5.48 -57.93
CA ARG A 191 -64.09 -6.08 -59.26
C ARG A 191 -65.35 -6.00 -60.11
N GLU A 192 -66.52 -6.27 -59.54
CA GLU A 192 -67.80 -6.17 -60.23
C GLU A 192 -68.12 -4.72 -60.63
N LEU A 193 -67.92 -3.76 -59.73
CA LEU A 193 -68.07 -2.33 -60.03
C LEU A 193 -67.12 -1.87 -61.15
N LYS A 194 -65.88 -2.38 -61.14
CA LYS A 194 -64.94 -2.11 -62.23
C LYS A 194 -65.44 -2.70 -63.54
N PHE A 195 -65.96 -3.92 -63.54
CA PHE A 195 -66.55 -4.54 -64.73
C PHE A 195 -67.72 -3.71 -65.27
N ILE A 196 -68.68 -3.33 -64.43
CA ILE A 196 -69.82 -2.50 -64.85
C ILE A 196 -69.34 -1.16 -65.42
N LYS A 197 -68.37 -0.52 -64.78
CA LYS A 197 -67.77 0.73 -65.28
C LYS A 197 -67.14 0.56 -66.66
N ASP A 198 -66.39 -0.53 -66.86
CA ASP A 198 -65.75 -0.85 -68.13
C ASP A 198 -66.78 -1.23 -69.23
N GLU A 199 -67.91 -1.86 -68.85
CA GLU A 199 -69.04 -2.15 -69.73
C GLU A 199 -69.78 -0.88 -70.15
N MET A 200 -70.06 0.03 -69.20
CA MET A 200 -70.70 1.33 -69.45
C MET A 200 -69.87 2.23 -70.36
N ALA A 201 -68.54 2.17 -70.25
CA ALA A 201 -67.66 2.91 -71.16
C ALA A 201 -67.77 2.41 -72.62
N LYS A 202 -68.11 1.12 -72.82
CA LYS A 202 -68.27 0.49 -74.15
C LYS A 202 -69.66 0.71 -74.77
N SER A 203 -70.73 0.86 -73.98
CA SER A 203 -72.12 0.92 -74.46
C SER A 203 -72.60 2.31 -74.92
N SER A 204 -71.69 3.22 -75.25
CA SER A 204 -71.97 4.60 -75.67
C SER A 204 -72.62 4.77 -77.06
N LYS A 205 -73.22 3.70 -77.64
CA LYS A 205 -74.01 3.78 -78.88
C LYS A 205 -75.26 2.87 -78.86
N SER A 206 -76.42 3.55 -78.95
CA SER A 206 -77.77 3.12 -79.38
C SER A 206 -78.55 2.03 -78.61
N GLU A 207 -79.74 2.43 -78.11
CA GLU A 207 -80.98 1.64 -77.94
C GLU A 207 -81.15 0.68 -76.74
N GLY A 208 -80.41 0.89 -75.64
CA GLY A 208 -80.62 0.17 -74.38
C GLY A 208 -80.58 1.01 -73.09
N SER A 209 -80.53 2.35 -73.20
CA SER A 209 -80.21 3.25 -72.07
C SER A 209 -81.16 3.10 -70.88
N ASP A 210 -82.46 2.98 -71.10
CA ASP A 210 -83.42 3.12 -70.00
C ASP A 210 -83.44 1.89 -69.09
N LYS A 211 -83.32 0.68 -69.66
CA LYS A 211 -83.17 -0.56 -68.87
C LYS A 211 -81.83 -0.61 -68.13
N ILE A 212 -80.77 -0.05 -68.72
CA ILE A 212 -79.45 0.05 -68.09
C ILE A 212 -79.47 1.08 -66.95
N VAL A 213 -80.13 2.23 -67.15
CA VAL A 213 -80.29 3.29 -66.14
C VAL A 213 -81.13 2.80 -64.97
N ASP A 214 -82.21 2.05 -65.22
CA ASP A 214 -83.03 1.46 -64.16
C ASP A 214 -82.25 0.41 -63.36
N ALA A 215 -81.49 -0.46 -64.04
CA ALA A 215 -80.63 -1.46 -63.39
C ALA A 215 -79.50 -0.79 -62.58
N ALA A 216 -78.83 0.23 -63.14
CA ALA A 216 -77.82 1.00 -62.44
C ALA A 216 -78.39 1.77 -61.25
N SER A 217 -79.58 2.36 -61.39
CA SER A 217 -80.28 3.05 -60.30
C SER A 217 -80.68 2.07 -59.19
N ALA A 218 -81.11 0.86 -59.53
CA ALA A 218 -81.40 -0.19 -58.56
C ALA A 218 -80.13 -0.65 -57.80
N VAL A 219 -79.00 -0.78 -58.49
CA VAL A 219 -77.70 -1.12 -57.87
C VAL A 219 -77.21 0.02 -56.96
N VAL A 220 -77.30 1.28 -57.41
CA VAL A 220 -76.93 2.45 -56.61
C VAL A 220 -77.82 2.58 -55.39
N ALA A 221 -79.14 2.37 -55.53
CA ALA A 221 -80.07 2.35 -54.40
C ALA A 221 -79.75 1.23 -53.41
N SER A 222 -79.44 0.02 -53.90
CA SER A 222 -79.02 -1.12 -53.07
C SER A 222 -77.70 -0.86 -52.33
N MET A 223 -76.71 -0.28 -53.01
CA MET A 223 -75.44 0.12 -52.38
C MET A 223 -75.65 1.22 -51.36
N ASN A 224 -76.49 2.21 -51.64
CA ASN A 224 -76.78 3.28 -50.70
C ASN A 224 -77.50 2.72 -49.46
N GLN A 225 -78.42 1.78 -49.64
CA GLN A 225 -79.05 1.06 -48.54
C GLN A 225 -78.03 0.28 -47.71
N LYS A 226 -77.15 -0.52 -48.34
CA LYS A 226 -76.07 -1.24 -47.66
C LYS A 226 -75.13 -0.29 -46.91
N LEU A 227 -74.76 0.84 -47.50
CA LEU A 227 -73.93 1.86 -46.87
C LEU A 227 -74.62 2.43 -45.62
N GLN A 228 -75.90 2.78 -45.70
CA GLN A 228 -76.66 3.26 -44.55
C GLN A 228 -76.75 2.19 -43.44
N THR A 229 -77.02 0.93 -43.80
CA THR A 229 -77.04 -0.18 -42.84
C THR A 229 -75.67 -0.32 -42.15
N THR A 230 -74.57 -0.32 -42.92
CA THR A 230 -73.22 -0.41 -42.33
C THR A 230 -72.87 0.78 -41.44
N LEU A 231 -73.31 2.00 -41.76
CA LEU A 231 -73.12 3.18 -40.91
C LEU A 231 -73.90 3.05 -39.60
N THR A 232 -75.13 2.52 -39.64
CA THR A 232 -75.92 2.28 -38.42
C THR A 232 -75.29 1.19 -37.54
N GLU A 233 -74.84 0.08 -38.13
CA GLU A 233 -74.14 -0.99 -37.41
C GLU A 233 -72.83 -0.49 -36.80
N LEU A 234 -72.03 0.28 -37.54
CA LEU A 234 -70.77 0.85 -37.04
C LEU A 234 -71.01 1.78 -35.85
N ASN A 235 -72.05 2.61 -35.89
CA ASN A 235 -72.44 3.46 -34.77
C ASN A 235 -72.88 2.65 -33.53
N ALA A 236 -73.61 1.55 -33.73
CA ALA A 236 -73.99 0.64 -32.65
C ALA A 236 -72.75 -0.02 -32.01
N VAL A 237 -71.81 -0.51 -32.83
CA VAL A 237 -70.54 -1.09 -32.36
C VAL A 237 -69.71 -0.05 -31.60
N LYS A 238 -69.59 1.17 -32.12
CA LYS A 238 -68.87 2.26 -31.44
C LYS A 238 -69.44 2.52 -30.04
N LYS A 239 -70.77 2.58 -29.91
CA LYS A 239 -71.46 2.78 -28.64
C LYS A 239 -71.27 1.62 -27.66
N ALA A 240 -71.30 0.37 -28.15
CA ALA A 240 -71.01 -0.80 -27.33
C ALA A 240 -69.57 -0.79 -26.79
N LEU A 241 -68.61 -0.39 -27.63
CA LEU A 241 -67.19 -0.36 -27.27
C LEU A 241 -66.87 0.76 -26.25
N GLU A 242 -67.51 1.94 -26.36
CA GLU A 242 -67.42 3.01 -25.36
C GLU A 242 -67.98 2.58 -23.99
N ASN A 243 -69.12 1.88 -23.99
CA ASN A 243 -69.71 1.35 -22.75
C ASN A 243 -68.80 0.32 -22.07
N GLU A 244 -68.20 -0.58 -22.84
CA GLU A 244 -67.29 -1.59 -22.30
C GLU A 244 -66.00 -0.97 -21.73
N ARG A 245 -65.42 0.03 -22.41
CA ARG A 245 -64.28 0.81 -21.88
C ARG A 245 -64.63 1.55 -20.58
N GLY A 246 -65.86 2.03 -20.42
CA GLY A 246 -66.34 2.64 -19.19
C GLY A 246 -66.38 1.65 -18.02
N ARG A 247 -66.90 0.44 -18.26
CA ARG A 247 -66.98 -0.62 -17.25
C ARG A 247 -65.60 -1.11 -16.80
N GLN A 248 -64.65 -1.25 -17.72
CA GLN A 248 -63.28 -1.66 -17.38
C GLN A 248 -62.54 -0.62 -16.50
N LYS A 249 -62.83 0.68 -16.64
CA LYS A 249 -62.24 1.74 -15.78
C LYS A 249 -62.83 1.80 -14.38
N SER A 250 -64.04 1.28 -14.17
CA SER A 250 -64.73 1.26 -12.88
C SER A 250 -64.51 -0.04 -12.07
N SER A 251 -63.80 -1.02 -12.63
CA SER A 251 -63.57 -2.33 -12.01
C SER A 251 -62.08 -2.65 -11.76
N ALA A 252 -61.19 -1.66 -11.91
CA ALA A 252 -59.80 -1.69 -11.47
C ALA A 252 -59.61 -0.66 -10.35
#